data_AF-A0A3P8T9T0-F1
#
_entry.id   AF-A0A3P8T9T0-F1
#
_cell.length_a   1.000
_cell.length_b   1.000
_cell.length_c   1.000
_cell.angle_alpha   90.00
_cell.angle_beta   90.00
_cell.angle_gamma   90.00
#
_symmetry.space_group_name_H-M   'P 1'
#
loop_
_entity.id
_entity.type
_entity.pdbx_description
1 polymer ?
#
loop_
_entity_poly.entity_id
_entity_poly.type
_entity_poly.pdbx_seq_one_letter_code
_entity_poly.pdbx_strand_id
1 'polypeptide(L)'
;MDKQPEREENEVKDDTEREEDSAIPADRREKEDSETVASDHESRKVTEEEPSVAEAATCEPEETSGNELPSEDLDVKLNEVTEQLLTQQESVIFESSCDDGPARLHLETPERQTTGAEEQEEEEEEEVSAAEDRENTRYEESRQKLQELIRERDEASQLSSKLQMKLAEYFHKKAGGNAQQERHKPETEQLQEYEKFMNILTDLQRQLTADSESAQQQEEQLRIQSQEKLDKVEKEWQALTALKQEAAVTALSRHLGPEAALAKVESTLRAEQLRQDELVQLRLKHINLKIKVRRLEAELRDREDHSRDPLQIQFEQLQAARLEQKKHAEKQSEDSLKLQKKICSCLELLSNIKEKLCWSQMEVEVKRDQLAEVEALVARRRDLLTRTKQARSSLQGDNLRLKERRGLLGNRILLRDFEDTVDASEQLEEHLEKLKCRQAEVVFSGGRWKKKLETT
;
A
#
# COMPACT_ATOMS: atom_id res chain seq x y z
N MET A 1 67.20 44.99 3.86
CA MET A 1 67.03 46.15 2.97
C MET A 1 65.54 46.31 2.76
N ASP A 2 65.05 47.52 2.97
CA ASP A 2 63.65 47.99 2.90
C ASP A 2 62.74 47.74 4.11
N LYS A 3 62.95 48.65 5.08
CA LYS A 3 61.99 49.61 5.65
C LYS A 3 60.69 49.08 6.27
N GLN A 4 60.68 49.12 7.60
CA GLN A 4 59.55 49.50 8.48
C GLN A 4 59.04 50.94 8.10
N PRO A 5 58.07 51.60 8.81
CA PRO A 5 57.34 51.24 10.04
C PRO A 5 55.85 51.72 10.15
N GLU A 6 55.21 51.27 11.24
CA GLU A 6 54.41 52.02 12.25
C GLU A 6 53.13 52.85 11.96
N ARG A 7 52.17 52.59 12.87
CA ARG A 7 51.37 53.53 13.71
C ARG A 7 50.11 54.18 13.11
N GLU A 8 48.96 53.94 13.77
CA GLU A 8 48.20 54.90 14.63
C GLU A 8 47.43 55.90 13.73
N GLU A 9 46.15 56.22 13.88
CA GLU A 9 45.24 56.24 15.00
C GLU A 9 43.85 56.70 14.45
N ASN A 10 42.78 56.29 15.15
CA ASN A 10 41.61 57.10 15.52
C ASN A 10 40.48 57.55 14.55
N GLU A 11 39.28 57.50 15.17
CA GLU A 11 38.11 58.37 15.04
C GLU A 11 37.08 58.09 13.90
N VAL A 12 35.75 58.05 14.11
CA VAL A 12 34.91 58.16 15.30
C VAL A 12 33.42 57.93 14.94
N LYS A 13 32.60 57.58 15.96
CA LYS A 13 31.12 57.78 16.13
C LYS A 13 30.14 56.82 15.44
N ASP A 14 29.45 55.98 16.22
CA ASP A 14 28.24 56.24 17.06
C ASP A 14 26.97 56.03 16.19
N ASP A 15 25.89 55.39 16.63
CA ASP A 15 25.42 55.28 18.01
C ASP A 15 24.29 54.25 18.16
N THR A 16 24.04 53.96 19.44
CA THR A 16 22.76 53.61 20.07
C THR A 16 22.20 52.18 20.09
N GLU A 17 22.45 51.57 21.26
CA GLU A 17 21.42 51.18 22.26
C GLU A 17 20.61 49.89 21.96
N ARG A 18 20.38 48.94 22.87
CA ARG A 18 20.52 48.92 24.34
C ARG A 18 20.40 47.48 24.83
N GLU A 19 21.46 47.03 25.51
CA GLU A 19 21.51 46.43 26.85
C GLU A 19 20.40 45.50 27.39
N GLU A 20 20.92 44.33 27.76
CA GLU A 20 21.03 43.78 29.13
C GLU A 20 19.95 42.82 29.66
N ASP A 21 20.42 41.57 29.74
CA ASP A 21 20.72 40.85 30.99
C ASP A 21 19.60 40.71 32.03
N SER A 22 19.29 39.45 32.35
CA SER A 22 20.11 38.74 33.34
C SER A 22 19.48 37.40 33.71
N ALA A 23 20.34 36.39 33.75
CA ALA A 23 20.06 35.06 34.26
C ALA A 23 20.14 35.04 35.79
N ILE A 24 19.32 34.20 36.45
CA ILE A 24 19.63 33.62 37.77
C ILE A 24 19.14 32.15 37.84
N PRO A 25 19.89 31.22 38.46
CA PRO A 25 19.66 29.77 38.43
C PRO A 25 19.16 29.16 39.78
N ALA A 26 18.78 27.87 39.68
CA ALA A 26 18.93 26.72 40.61
C ALA A 26 18.72 26.83 42.14
N ASP A 27 17.77 25.97 42.60
CA ASP A 27 17.82 24.99 43.71
C ASP A 27 17.66 25.43 45.18
N ARG A 28 16.58 24.98 45.85
CA ARG A 28 16.58 24.45 47.24
C ARG A 28 15.23 23.84 47.69
N ARG A 29 15.33 22.73 48.43
CA ARG A 29 14.28 22.00 49.17
C ARG A 29 13.68 22.80 50.34
N GLU A 30 12.43 22.51 50.70
CA GLU A 30 12.01 22.11 52.07
C GLU A 30 10.60 21.48 52.11
N LYS A 31 10.39 20.62 53.12
CA LYS A 31 9.17 19.93 53.59
C LYS A 31 8.18 20.96 54.21
N GLU A 32 6.97 20.73 54.69
CA GLU A 32 6.10 19.62 55.13
C GLU A 32 4.69 20.25 55.31
N ASP A 33 3.60 19.49 55.17
CA ASP A 33 2.38 19.52 56.01
C ASP A 33 1.10 19.02 55.31
N SER A 34 0.78 17.77 55.64
CA SER A 34 -0.50 17.21 56.08
C SER A 34 -1.80 18.01 55.90
N GLU A 35 -2.79 17.43 55.23
CA GLU A 35 -4.12 17.18 55.83
C GLU A 35 -4.97 16.16 55.03
N THR A 36 -5.78 15.47 55.82
CA THR A 36 -6.65 14.31 55.62
C THR A 36 -7.87 14.52 54.70
N VAL A 37 -8.37 13.47 54.02
CA VAL A 37 -9.79 13.01 54.05
C VAL A 37 -9.86 11.56 53.51
N ALA A 38 -10.56 10.71 54.27
CA ALA A 38 -10.89 9.30 54.00
C ALA A 38 -12.29 9.15 53.35
N SER A 39 -12.54 8.00 52.71
CA SER A 39 -13.85 7.35 52.41
C SER A 39 -13.73 6.54 51.11
N ASP A 40 -14.28 5.35 50.90
CA ASP A 40 -14.68 4.22 51.74
C ASP A 40 -14.83 3.04 50.78
N HIS A 41 -14.41 1.86 51.21
CA HIS A 41 -14.70 0.58 50.56
C HIS A 41 -15.98 0.03 51.19
N GLU A 42 -17.00 -0.33 50.41
CA GLU A 42 -17.94 -1.35 50.84
C GLU A 42 -18.26 -2.36 49.75
N SER A 43 -18.33 -3.60 50.22
CA SER A 43 -18.53 -4.85 49.48
C SER A 43 -20.01 -5.18 49.37
N ARG A 44 -20.42 -5.95 48.36
CA ARG A 44 -21.56 -6.86 48.51
C ARG A 44 -21.45 -8.10 47.63
N LYS A 45 -21.62 -9.25 48.27
CA LYS A 45 -21.56 -10.65 47.81
C LYS A 45 -22.91 -11.30 48.10
N VAL A 46 -23.45 -12.11 47.17
CA VAL A 46 -24.46 -13.20 47.32
C VAL A 46 -24.33 -14.04 46.03
N THR A 47 -23.69 -15.22 45.95
CA THR A 47 -23.95 -16.61 46.45
C THR A 47 -24.86 -17.48 45.59
N GLU A 48 -24.45 -18.76 45.51
CA GLU A 48 -25.13 -20.02 45.09
C GLU A 48 -25.15 -20.35 43.58
N GLU A 49 -24.87 -21.57 43.09
CA GLU A 49 -24.47 -22.86 43.70
C GLU A 49 -23.87 -23.78 42.60
N GLU A 50 -23.11 -24.78 43.04
CA GLU A 50 -22.41 -25.87 42.32
C GLU A 50 -23.40 -27.00 41.85
N PRO A 51 -23.03 -28.16 41.22
CA PRO A 51 -21.86 -29.00 41.57
C PRO A 51 -21.14 -29.88 40.50
N SER A 52 -19.87 -30.18 40.84
CA SER A 52 -19.11 -31.45 40.83
C SER A 52 -19.12 -32.47 39.67
N VAL A 53 -17.93 -32.93 39.25
CA VAL A 53 -17.27 -34.28 39.43
C VAL A 53 -15.89 -34.18 38.72
N ALA A 54 -14.72 -34.10 39.35
CA ALA A 54 -13.94 -34.98 40.25
C ALA A 54 -12.98 -35.97 39.54
N GLU A 55 -11.79 -36.08 40.17
CA GLU A 55 -10.66 -37.02 40.02
C GLU A 55 -9.56 -36.71 38.98
N ALA A 56 -8.27 -36.93 39.26
CA ALA A 56 -7.48 -37.10 40.48
C ALA A 56 -5.99 -37.05 40.08
N ALA A 57 -5.14 -36.66 41.04
CA ALA A 57 -3.69 -36.56 40.93
C ALA A 57 -2.97 -37.91 40.72
N THR A 58 -1.72 -37.91 40.25
CA THR A 58 -0.50 -38.18 41.06
C THR A 58 0.78 -38.33 40.22
N CYS A 59 1.90 -38.12 40.92
CA CYS A 59 3.30 -37.97 40.52
C CYS A 59 4.01 -39.24 39.96
N GLU A 60 5.10 -39.00 39.21
CA GLU A 60 6.47 -39.60 39.23
C GLU A 60 6.66 -40.99 39.88
N PRO A 61 7.53 -41.88 39.35
CA PRO A 61 8.99 -41.66 39.43
C PRO A 61 9.90 -42.31 38.34
N GLU A 62 11.18 -41.92 38.38
CA GLU A 62 12.32 -42.66 37.82
C GLU A 62 12.53 -44.03 38.50
N GLU A 63 13.02 -45.05 37.76
CA GLU A 63 14.23 -45.82 38.11
C GLU A 63 14.68 -46.76 36.97
N THR A 64 15.97 -47.08 37.06
CA THR A 64 16.91 -47.82 36.20
C THR A 64 16.55 -49.24 35.75
N SER A 65 17.09 -49.70 34.61
CA SER A 65 17.86 -50.97 34.47
C SER A 65 17.91 -51.56 33.03
N GLY A 66 19.12 -51.62 32.45
CA GLY A 66 19.74 -52.87 31.94
C GLY A 66 19.35 -53.47 30.57
N ASN A 67 20.38 -53.56 29.69
CA ASN A 67 20.62 -54.56 28.63
C ASN A 67 19.59 -54.64 27.47
N GLU A 68 19.92 -54.75 26.18
CA GLU A 68 21.04 -55.41 25.49
C GLU A 68 21.07 -54.99 23.99
N LEU A 69 22.26 -54.93 23.38
CA LEU A 69 22.50 -54.83 21.93
C LEU A 69 22.12 -56.17 21.23
N PRO A 70 21.94 -56.19 19.89
CA PRO A 70 23.11 -56.44 19.04
C PRO A 70 23.24 -55.51 17.82
N SER A 71 24.51 -55.28 17.52
CA SER A 71 25.13 -54.72 16.33
C SER A 71 24.70 -55.40 15.03
N GLU A 72 24.75 -54.66 13.93
CA GLU A 72 25.29 -55.17 12.65
C GLU A 72 25.84 -54.01 11.79
N ASP A 73 27.09 -54.20 11.38
CA ASP A 73 27.97 -53.31 10.63
C ASP A 73 27.54 -53.13 9.18
N LEU A 74 27.72 -51.92 8.62
CA LEU A 74 27.99 -51.76 7.18
C LEU A 74 29.03 -50.65 6.93
N ASP A 75 30.21 -51.12 6.55
CA ASP A 75 31.35 -50.41 5.97
C ASP A 75 30.97 -49.45 4.83
N VAL A 76 31.38 -48.19 4.93
CA VAL A 76 31.45 -47.28 3.78
C VAL A 76 32.92 -47.07 3.43
N LYS A 77 33.34 -47.77 2.38
CA LYS A 77 34.61 -47.61 1.68
C LYS A 77 34.77 -46.19 1.14
N LEU A 78 35.87 -45.58 1.51
CA LEU A 78 36.36 -44.29 1.03
C LEU A 78 37.12 -44.55 -0.27
N ASN A 79 36.54 -44.18 -1.42
CA ASN A 79 37.25 -44.22 -2.70
C ASN A 79 37.93 -42.88 -2.99
N GLU A 80 39.25 -43.00 -3.09
CA GLU A 80 40.22 -42.10 -3.70
C GLU A 80 39.75 -41.68 -5.11
N VAL A 81 39.67 -40.37 -5.36
CA VAL A 81 39.60 -39.83 -6.72
C VAL A 81 40.92 -39.11 -6.97
N THR A 82 41.76 -39.78 -7.74
CA THR A 82 42.99 -39.27 -8.32
C THR A 82 42.65 -38.33 -9.47
N GLU A 83 43.34 -37.20 -9.50
CA GLU A 83 43.32 -36.22 -10.59
C GLU A 83 43.70 -36.87 -11.93
N GLN A 84 42.89 -36.65 -12.96
CA GLN A 84 43.35 -36.68 -14.35
C GLN A 84 42.82 -35.46 -15.11
N LEU A 85 43.78 -34.59 -15.40
CA LEU A 85 43.77 -33.48 -16.32
C LEU A 85 43.62 -34.01 -17.75
N LEU A 86 42.62 -33.55 -18.50
CA LEU A 86 42.61 -33.65 -19.97
C LEU A 86 42.08 -32.33 -20.55
N THR A 87 43.02 -31.49 -20.96
CA THR A 87 42.86 -30.45 -21.96
C THR A 87 42.59 -31.09 -23.32
N GLN A 88 41.44 -30.81 -23.92
CA GLN A 88 41.29 -30.89 -25.37
C GLN A 88 40.31 -29.83 -25.87
N GLN A 89 40.92 -28.82 -26.45
CA GLN A 89 40.32 -27.79 -27.27
C GLN A 89 40.22 -28.38 -28.68
N GLU A 90 39.02 -28.61 -29.19
CA GLU A 90 38.86 -28.89 -30.63
C GLU A 90 37.59 -28.24 -31.17
N SER A 91 37.83 -27.22 -31.99
CA SER A 91 36.88 -26.56 -32.85
C SER A 91 36.48 -27.48 -34.00
N VAL A 92 35.18 -27.74 -34.16
CA VAL A 92 34.67 -28.35 -35.41
C VAL A 92 33.58 -27.46 -35.99
N ILE A 93 33.88 -26.96 -37.18
CA ILE A 93 33.03 -26.23 -38.10
C ILE A 93 31.98 -27.22 -38.63
N PHE A 94 30.69 -26.88 -38.50
CA PHE A 94 29.59 -27.67 -39.06
C PHE A 94 29.21 -27.11 -40.43
N GLU A 95 29.72 -27.72 -41.50
CA GLU A 95 29.20 -27.52 -42.86
C GLU A 95 28.10 -28.55 -43.15
N SER A 96 26.90 -28.01 -43.35
CA SER A 96 25.69 -28.71 -43.74
C SER A 96 25.72 -29.00 -45.24
N SER A 97 25.74 -30.28 -45.62
CA SER A 97 25.12 -30.71 -46.89
C SER A 97 24.37 -32.03 -46.65
N CYS A 98 23.05 -31.94 -46.73
CA CYS A 98 22.19 -33.09 -46.92
C CYS A 98 22.05 -33.27 -48.43
N ASP A 99 22.42 -34.43 -48.97
CA ASP A 99 21.62 -35.01 -50.04
C ASP A 99 21.77 -36.53 -50.16
N ASP A 100 20.64 -37.10 -50.55
CA ASP A 100 20.36 -38.39 -51.18
C ASP A 100 20.09 -39.68 -50.35
N GLY A 101 18.97 -40.30 -50.72
CA GLY A 101 18.22 -41.32 -49.98
C GLY A 101 18.67 -42.78 -50.18
N PRO A 102 18.00 -43.75 -49.53
CA PRO A 102 18.48 -45.12 -49.50
C PRO A 102 17.98 -45.94 -50.70
N ALA A 103 18.91 -46.47 -51.48
CA ALA A 103 18.66 -47.55 -52.42
C ALA A 103 18.55 -48.90 -51.69
N ARG A 104 17.40 -49.56 -51.85
CA ARG A 104 17.18 -50.97 -51.54
C ARG A 104 18.11 -51.84 -52.39
N LEU A 105 18.82 -52.78 -51.78
CA LEU A 105 19.35 -53.94 -52.50
C LEU A 105 18.94 -55.25 -51.83
N HIS A 106 18.32 -56.05 -52.68
CA HIS A 106 17.83 -57.40 -52.53
C HIS A 106 19.00 -58.33 -52.86
N LEU A 107 19.34 -59.27 -51.98
CA LEU A 107 20.33 -60.32 -52.23
C LEU A 107 19.59 -61.66 -52.34
N GLU A 108 19.44 -62.12 -53.58
CA GLU A 108 19.18 -63.52 -53.88
C GLU A 108 20.50 -64.30 -53.82
N THR A 109 20.39 -65.51 -53.29
CA THR A 109 21.42 -66.52 -53.04
C THR A 109 21.93 -67.14 -54.35
N PRO A 110 23.22 -67.54 -54.47
CA PRO A 110 23.65 -68.50 -55.47
C PRO A 110 23.88 -69.90 -54.88
N GLU A 111 23.40 -70.90 -55.61
CA GLU A 111 23.61 -72.34 -55.38
C GLU A 111 25.08 -72.76 -55.64
N ARG A 112 25.54 -73.64 -54.76
CA ARG A 112 26.85 -74.32 -54.72
C ARG A 112 26.91 -75.44 -55.78
N GLN A 113 28.01 -75.54 -56.52
CA GLN A 113 28.46 -76.83 -57.10
C GLN A 113 29.92 -77.07 -56.72
N THR A 114 30.06 -78.10 -55.90
CA THR A 114 31.26 -78.70 -55.31
C THR A 114 32.02 -79.55 -56.33
N THR A 115 33.36 -79.52 -56.30
CA THR A 115 34.18 -80.75 -56.41
C THR A 115 35.61 -80.52 -55.91
N GLY A 116 35.96 -81.15 -54.78
CA GLY A 116 37.20 -81.90 -54.60
C GLY A 116 38.36 -81.25 -53.87
N ALA A 117 38.50 -81.51 -52.56
CA ALA A 117 39.74 -81.94 -51.89
C ALA A 117 39.50 -82.10 -50.36
N GLU A 118 39.50 -83.33 -49.86
CA GLU A 118 39.27 -83.73 -48.46
C GLU A 118 40.44 -83.39 -47.50
N GLU A 119 41.19 -82.31 -47.74
CA GLU A 119 42.14 -81.74 -46.76
C GLU A 119 41.99 -80.23 -46.61
N GLN A 120 40.90 -79.65 -47.15
CA GLN A 120 40.56 -78.22 -47.06
C GLN A 120 39.22 -77.96 -46.34
N GLU A 121 38.53 -78.99 -45.84
CA GLU A 121 37.25 -78.81 -45.13
C GLU A 121 37.44 -78.25 -43.72
N GLU A 122 38.55 -78.51 -43.03
CA GLU A 122 38.82 -77.88 -41.72
C GLU A 122 39.29 -76.42 -41.87
N GLU A 123 40.01 -76.08 -42.95
CA GLU A 123 40.43 -74.69 -43.21
C GLU A 123 39.32 -73.84 -43.86
N GLU A 124 38.45 -74.39 -44.72
CA GLU A 124 37.28 -73.67 -45.24
C GLU A 124 36.15 -73.55 -44.20
N GLU A 125 35.93 -74.50 -43.29
CA GLU A 125 34.98 -74.34 -42.18
C GLU A 125 35.52 -73.40 -41.09
N GLU A 126 36.84 -73.38 -40.83
CA GLU A 126 37.46 -72.36 -39.98
C GLU A 126 37.49 -70.97 -40.63
N GLU A 127 37.72 -70.85 -41.95
CA GLU A 127 37.65 -69.54 -42.62
C GLU A 127 36.20 -69.03 -42.80
N VAL A 128 35.22 -69.90 -43.04
CA VAL A 128 33.79 -69.53 -43.11
C VAL A 128 33.25 -69.20 -41.72
N SER A 129 33.61 -69.95 -40.67
CA SER A 129 33.23 -69.60 -39.29
C SER A 129 33.94 -68.34 -38.79
N ALA A 130 35.21 -68.13 -39.13
CA ALA A 130 35.91 -66.88 -38.83
C ALA A 130 35.38 -65.69 -39.63
N ALA A 131 34.88 -65.90 -40.86
CA ALA A 131 34.21 -64.87 -41.65
C ALA A 131 32.81 -64.56 -41.08
N GLU A 132 32.04 -65.57 -40.67
CA GLU A 132 30.74 -65.44 -40.01
C GLU A 132 30.88 -64.76 -38.64
N ASP A 133 31.93 -65.05 -37.87
CA ASP A 133 32.22 -64.40 -36.60
C ASP A 133 32.68 -62.95 -36.79
N ARG A 134 33.45 -62.65 -37.84
CA ARG A 134 33.80 -61.27 -38.23
C ARG A 134 32.59 -60.48 -38.71
N GLU A 135 31.65 -61.12 -39.40
CA GLU A 135 30.41 -60.49 -39.85
C GLU A 135 29.41 -60.30 -38.71
N ASN A 136 29.32 -61.27 -37.79
CA ASN A 136 28.51 -61.18 -36.57
C ASN A 136 29.03 -60.13 -35.60
N THR A 137 30.36 -60.04 -35.38
CA THR A 137 30.95 -58.96 -34.58
C THR A 137 30.72 -57.59 -35.23
N ARG A 138 30.87 -57.47 -36.55
CA ARG A 138 30.54 -56.24 -37.29
C ARG A 138 29.05 -55.89 -37.21
N TYR A 139 28.17 -56.89 -37.22
CA TYR A 139 26.73 -56.72 -37.06
C TYR A 139 26.37 -56.28 -35.64
N GLU A 140 27.01 -56.86 -34.62
CA GLU A 140 26.86 -56.48 -33.21
C GLU A 140 27.38 -55.07 -32.94
N GLU A 141 28.55 -54.70 -33.46
CA GLU A 141 29.06 -53.33 -33.38
C GLU A 141 28.15 -52.33 -34.10
N SER A 142 27.61 -52.69 -35.27
CA SER A 142 26.66 -51.85 -36.00
C SER A 142 25.34 -51.69 -35.23
N ARG A 143 24.90 -52.75 -34.54
CA ARG A 143 23.72 -52.74 -33.67
C ARG A 143 23.94 -51.89 -32.42
N GLN A 144 25.12 -51.94 -31.82
CA GLN A 144 25.50 -51.09 -30.68
C GLN A 144 25.54 -49.62 -31.09
N LYS A 145 26.21 -49.29 -32.21
CA LYS A 145 26.22 -47.93 -32.77
C LYS A 145 24.81 -47.42 -33.10
N LEU A 146 23.94 -48.27 -33.65
CA LEU A 146 22.55 -47.89 -33.90
C LEU A 146 21.79 -47.62 -32.59
N GLN A 147 22.03 -48.38 -31.53
CA GLN A 147 21.44 -48.12 -30.22
C GLN A 147 21.95 -46.83 -29.58
N GLU A 148 23.24 -46.53 -29.72
CA GLU A 148 23.84 -45.26 -29.27
C GLU A 148 23.24 -44.07 -30.01
N LEU A 149 23.17 -44.13 -31.34
CA LEU A 149 22.56 -43.08 -32.16
C LEU A 149 21.07 -42.88 -31.84
N ILE A 150 20.34 -43.95 -31.52
CA ILE A 150 18.94 -43.85 -31.10
C ILE A 150 18.84 -43.13 -29.74
N ARG A 151 19.72 -43.45 -28.78
CA ARG A 151 19.77 -42.77 -27.47
C ARG A 151 20.09 -41.29 -27.64
N GLU A 152 21.11 -40.96 -28.43
CA GLU A 152 21.48 -39.56 -28.73
C GLU A 152 20.32 -38.81 -29.40
N ARG A 153 19.62 -39.44 -30.34
CA ARG A 153 18.43 -38.86 -30.98
C ARG A 153 17.29 -38.64 -29.99
N ASP A 154 17.04 -39.58 -29.09
CA ASP A 154 16.04 -39.45 -28.04
C ASP A 154 16.41 -38.35 -27.02
N GLU A 155 17.67 -38.26 -26.62
CA GLU A 155 18.19 -37.19 -25.74
C GLU A 155 18.07 -35.81 -26.40
N ALA A 156 18.50 -35.69 -27.66
CA ALA A 156 18.33 -34.47 -28.44
C ALA A 156 16.85 -34.09 -28.61
N SER A 157 15.97 -35.06 -28.83
CA SER A 157 14.52 -34.84 -28.93
C SER A 157 13.92 -34.38 -27.60
N GLN A 158 14.35 -34.95 -26.47
CA GLN A 158 13.93 -34.52 -25.15
C GLN A 158 14.41 -33.11 -24.82
N LEU A 159 15.66 -32.77 -25.16
CA LEU A 159 16.19 -31.42 -25.01
C LEU A 159 15.43 -30.42 -25.87
N SER A 160 15.16 -30.76 -27.13
CA SER A 160 14.35 -29.96 -28.05
C SER A 160 12.95 -29.71 -27.50
N SER A 161 12.27 -30.74 -27.01
CA SER A 161 10.94 -30.61 -26.38
C SER A 161 10.98 -29.72 -25.13
N LYS A 162 11.98 -29.87 -24.27
CA LYS A 162 12.18 -29.02 -23.08
C LYS A 162 12.40 -27.55 -23.46
N LEU A 163 13.18 -27.27 -24.51
CA LEU A 163 13.41 -25.92 -25.01
C LEU A 163 12.14 -25.33 -25.64
N GLN A 164 11.41 -26.10 -26.44
CA GLN A 164 10.13 -25.69 -27.00
C GLN A 164 9.09 -25.36 -25.91
N MET A 165 9.02 -26.17 -24.85
CA MET A 165 8.15 -25.91 -23.70
C MET A 165 8.55 -24.62 -22.97
N LYS A 166 9.85 -24.37 -22.75
CA LYS A 166 10.35 -23.12 -22.18
C LYS A 166 10.03 -21.90 -23.06
N LEU A 167 10.15 -22.02 -24.38
CA LEU A 167 9.74 -20.95 -25.31
C LEU A 167 8.24 -20.70 -25.22
N ALA A 168 7.41 -21.75 -25.23
CA ALA A 168 5.97 -21.63 -25.12
C ALA A 168 5.55 -20.96 -23.80
N GLU A 169 6.16 -21.34 -22.68
CA GLU A 169 5.96 -20.70 -21.39
C GLU A 169 6.39 -19.22 -21.39
N TYR A 170 7.54 -18.90 -21.99
CA TYR A 170 8.00 -17.52 -22.14
C TYR A 170 6.99 -16.68 -22.92
N PHE A 171 6.49 -17.19 -24.05
CA PHE A 171 5.47 -16.50 -24.85
C PHE A 171 4.11 -16.40 -24.13
N HIS A 172 3.69 -17.42 -23.39
CA HIS A 172 2.48 -17.35 -22.56
C HIS A 172 2.59 -16.32 -21.44
N LYS A 173 3.71 -16.30 -20.71
CA LYS A 173 4.00 -15.31 -19.65
C LYS A 173 4.07 -13.89 -20.23
N LYS A 174 4.64 -13.75 -21.43
CA LYS A 174 4.71 -12.47 -22.16
C LYS A 174 3.34 -11.99 -22.64
N ALA A 175 2.45 -12.89 -23.06
CA ALA A 175 1.08 -12.60 -23.52
C ALA A 175 0.14 -12.11 -22.41
N GLY A 176 0.35 -12.51 -21.16
CA GLY A 176 -0.57 -12.23 -20.04
C GLY A 176 -0.54 -10.81 -19.45
N GLY A 177 0.38 -9.93 -19.88
CA GLY A 177 0.42 -8.56 -19.34
C GLY A 177 1.31 -7.55 -20.07
N ASN A 178 2.39 -7.99 -20.74
CA ASN A 178 3.36 -7.08 -21.38
C ASN A 178 3.34 -7.12 -22.93
N ALA A 179 2.68 -8.10 -23.55
CA ALA A 179 2.75 -8.30 -25.01
C ALA A 179 2.16 -7.14 -25.83
N GLN A 180 1.13 -6.45 -25.34
CA GLN A 180 0.60 -5.27 -26.05
C GLN A 180 1.54 -4.06 -25.96
N GLN A 181 2.27 -3.90 -24.86
CA GLN A 181 3.18 -2.77 -24.67
C GLN A 181 4.53 -2.96 -25.38
N GLU A 182 5.00 -4.21 -25.51
CA GLU A 182 6.24 -4.53 -26.24
C GLU A 182 6.06 -4.70 -27.74
N ARG A 183 4.87 -5.12 -28.23
CA ARG A 183 4.54 -5.10 -29.67
C ARG A 183 4.51 -3.68 -30.27
N HIS A 184 4.36 -2.66 -29.42
CA HIS A 184 4.38 -1.26 -29.82
C HIS A 184 5.77 -0.61 -29.74
N LYS A 185 6.81 -1.30 -29.24
CA LYS A 185 8.18 -0.82 -29.36
C LYS A 185 8.63 -0.96 -30.83
N PRO A 186 9.13 0.09 -31.49
CA PRO A 186 9.66 -0.03 -32.85
C PRO A 186 10.78 -1.08 -32.87
N GLU A 187 10.88 -1.85 -33.96
CA GLU A 187 11.91 -2.89 -34.14
C GLU A 187 13.33 -2.36 -33.87
N THR A 188 13.56 -1.07 -34.14
CA THR A 188 14.79 -0.35 -33.84
C THR A 188 15.13 -0.32 -32.34
N GLU A 189 14.15 -0.17 -31.45
CA GLU A 189 14.36 -0.19 -30.00
C GLU A 189 14.64 -1.60 -29.49
N GLN A 190 14.00 -2.62 -30.06
CA GLN A 190 14.26 -4.02 -29.72
C GLN A 190 15.66 -4.47 -30.17
N LEU A 191 16.10 -4.04 -31.37
CA LEU A 191 17.46 -4.26 -31.86
C LEU A 191 18.49 -3.55 -30.98
N GLN A 192 18.21 -2.32 -30.52
CA GLN A 192 19.07 -1.60 -29.60
C GLN A 192 19.14 -2.26 -28.20
N GLU A 193 18.03 -2.79 -27.70
CA GLU A 193 18.02 -3.58 -26.46
C GLU A 193 18.84 -4.86 -26.61
N TYR A 194 18.68 -5.58 -27.72
CA TYR A 194 19.48 -6.77 -28.04
C TYR A 194 20.98 -6.44 -28.16
N GLU A 195 21.33 -5.37 -28.88
CA GLU A 195 22.71 -4.90 -29.01
C GLU A 195 23.31 -4.53 -27.65
N LYS A 196 22.54 -3.86 -26.77
CA LYS A 196 22.96 -3.61 -25.39
C LYS A 196 23.23 -4.90 -24.63
N PHE A 197 22.35 -5.90 -24.72
CA PHE A 197 22.56 -7.19 -24.06
C PHE A 197 23.77 -7.94 -24.62
N MET A 198 24.00 -7.90 -25.94
CA MET A 198 25.19 -8.48 -26.57
C MET A 198 26.47 -7.77 -26.14
N ASN A 199 26.44 -6.45 -26.01
CA ASN A 199 27.56 -5.66 -25.48
C ASN A 199 27.83 -6.02 -24.02
N ILE A 200 26.80 -6.12 -23.17
CA ILE A 200 26.94 -6.54 -21.77
C ILE A 200 27.51 -7.97 -21.69
N LEU A 201 27.05 -8.90 -22.53
CA LEU A 201 27.55 -10.27 -22.57
C LEU A 201 29.01 -10.34 -23.00
N THR A 202 29.40 -9.60 -24.03
CA THR A 202 30.79 -9.54 -24.50
C THR A 202 31.71 -8.88 -23.48
N ASP A 203 31.24 -7.84 -22.79
CA ASP A 203 31.97 -7.21 -21.69
C ASP A 203 32.13 -8.17 -20.49
N LEU A 204 31.08 -8.90 -20.12
CA LEU A 204 31.14 -9.94 -19.08
C LEU A 204 32.08 -11.08 -19.46
N GLN A 205 32.05 -11.53 -20.72
CA GLN A 205 32.99 -12.54 -21.21
C GLN A 205 34.43 -12.05 -21.13
N ARG A 206 34.69 -10.81 -21.56
CA ARG A 206 36.02 -10.19 -21.48
C ARG A 206 36.49 -10.05 -20.04
N GLN A 207 35.59 -9.69 -19.13
CA GLN A 207 35.87 -9.61 -17.70
C GLN A 207 36.20 -10.99 -17.14
N LEU A 208 35.40 -12.01 -17.44
CA LEU A 208 35.65 -13.38 -17.00
C LEU A 208 36.99 -13.91 -17.52
N THR A 209 37.34 -13.65 -18.78
CA THR A 209 38.64 -14.06 -19.33
C THR A 209 39.78 -13.34 -18.62
N ALA A 210 39.69 -12.01 -18.45
CA ALA A 210 40.72 -11.24 -17.76
C ALA A 210 40.89 -11.67 -16.30
N ASP A 211 39.78 -11.90 -15.58
CA ASP A 211 39.79 -12.39 -14.21
C ASP A 211 40.42 -13.79 -14.15
N SER A 212 40.08 -14.69 -15.09
CA SER A 212 40.66 -16.04 -15.17
C SER A 212 42.17 -16.02 -15.46
N GLU A 213 42.62 -15.18 -16.40
CA GLU A 213 44.04 -15.02 -16.73
C GLU A 213 44.81 -14.45 -15.54
N SER A 214 44.24 -13.45 -14.85
CA SER A 214 44.87 -12.87 -13.67
C SER A 214 44.98 -13.87 -12.52
N ALA A 215 43.96 -14.72 -12.32
CA ALA A 215 43.98 -15.77 -11.30
C ALA A 215 45.01 -16.85 -11.64
N GLN A 216 45.11 -17.26 -12.90
CA GLN A 216 46.14 -18.20 -13.38
C GLN A 216 47.55 -17.65 -13.18
N GLN A 217 47.80 -16.39 -13.53
CA GLN A 217 49.09 -15.75 -13.30
C GLN A 217 49.46 -15.70 -11.82
N GLN A 218 48.50 -15.42 -10.94
CA GLN A 218 48.71 -15.45 -9.49
C GLN A 218 49.01 -16.86 -8.98
N GLU A 219 48.30 -17.87 -9.48
CA GLU A 219 48.55 -19.28 -9.14
C GLU A 219 49.96 -19.70 -9.55
N GLU A 220 50.39 -19.38 -10.78
CA GLU A 220 51.73 -19.69 -11.27
C GLU A 220 52.81 -19.01 -10.43
N GLN A 221 52.64 -17.72 -10.10
CA GLN A 221 53.57 -17.00 -9.23
C GLN A 221 53.67 -17.64 -7.86
N LEU A 222 52.54 -17.98 -7.23
CA LEU A 222 52.52 -18.65 -5.93
C LEU A 222 53.14 -20.05 -6.00
N ARG A 223 52.91 -20.78 -7.09
CA ARG A 223 53.50 -22.10 -7.34
C ARG A 223 55.02 -22.02 -7.43
N ILE A 224 55.56 -21.08 -8.21
CA ILE A 224 57.01 -20.85 -8.32
C ILE A 224 57.58 -20.48 -6.96
N GLN A 225 56.96 -19.52 -6.24
CA GLN A 225 57.41 -19.13 -4.90
C GLN A 225 57.37 -20.29 -3.89
N SER A 226 56.37 -21.17 -3.98
CA SER A 226 56.27 -22.37 -3.16
C SER A 226 57.41 -23.34 -3.47
N GLN A 227 57.68 -23.59 -4.75
CA GLN A 227 58.75 -24.48 -5.18
C GLN A 227 60.12 -23.97 -4.74
N GLU A 228 60.40 -22.67 -4.92
CA GLU A 228 61.67 -22.08 -4.46
C GLU A 228 61.86 -22.19 -2.95
N LYS A 229 60.79 -22.06 -2.16
CA LYS A 229 60.84 -22.24 -0.71
C LYS A 229 61.09 -23.70 -0.34
N LEU A 230 60.43 -24.65 -1.01
CA LEU A 230 60.66 -26.08 -0.83
C LEU A 230 62.12 -26.44 -1.15
N ASP A 231 62.65 -25.97 -2.27
CA ASP A 231 64.03 -26.24 -2.68
C ASP A 231 65.05 -25.68 -1.68
N LYS A 232 64.78 -24.49 -1.10
CA LYS A 232 65.64 -23.92 -0.04
C LYS A 232 65.60 -24.75 1.23
N VAL A 233 64.40 -25.13 1.68
CA VAL A 233 64.21 -25.97 2.88
C VAL A 233 64.89 -27.32 2.69
N GLU A 234 64.74 -27.94 1.52
CA GLU A 234 65.35 -29.24 1.20
C GLU A 234 66.89 -29.15 1.24
N LYS A 235 67.48 -28.10 0.66
CA LYS A 235 68.94 -27.87 0.71
C LYS A 235 69.45 -27.67 2.14
N GLU A 236 68.77 -26.84 2.92
CA GLU A 236 69.13 -26.61 4.33
C GLU A 236 68.96 -27.88 5.18
N TRP A 237 67.91 -28.65 4.92
CA TRP A 237 67.63 -29.92 5.58
C TRP A 237 68.72 -30.96 5.30
N GLN A 238 69.12 -31.12 4.03
CA GLN A 238 70.20 -32.01 3.62
C GLN A 238 71.54 -31.61 4.27
N ALA A 239 71.86 -30.31 4.30
CA ALA A 239 73.05 -29.80 4.94
C ALA A 239 73.06 -30.08 6.45
N LEU A 240 71.95 -29.85 7.14
CA LEU A 240 71.80 -30.14 8.57
C LEU A 240 71.90 -31.65 8.86
N THR A 241 71.30 -32.48 8.01
CA THR A 241 71.35 -33.94 8.12
C THR A 241 72.78 -34.46 7.94
N ALA A 242 73.52 -33.93 6.96
CA ALA A 242 74.94 -34.25 6.75
C ALA A 242 75.81 -33.85 7.95
N LEU A 243 75.64 -32.63 8.48
CA LEU A 243 76.35 -32.15 9.67
C LEU A 243 76.05 -33.02 10.90
N LYS A 244 74.78 -33.39 11.08
CA LYS A 244 74.35 -34.29 12.16
C LYS A 244 74.99 -35.66 12.03
N GLN A 245 75.03 -36.22 10.83
CA GLN A 245 75.68 -37.51 10.56
C GLN A 245 77.19 -37.43 10.85
N GLU A 246 77.89 -36.42 10.33
CA GLU A 246 79.33 -36.22 10.54
C GLU A 246 79.68 -36.06 12.03
N ALA A 247 78.94 -35.21 12.76
CA ALA A 247 79.15 -34.99 14.19
C ALA A 247 78.90 -36.26 15.01
N ALA A 248 77.83 -36.99 14.73
CA ALA A 248 77.49 -38.23 15.43
C ALA A 248 78.50 -39.34 15.15
N VAL A 249 78.94 -39.50 13.90
CA VAL A 249 79.97 -40.47 13.51
C VAL A 249 81.30 -40.14 14.19
N THR A 250 81.72 -38.87 14.19
CA THR A 250 82.97 -38.42 14.83
C THR A 250 82.96 -38.69 16.34
N ALA A 251 81.82 -38.46 17.00
CA ALA A 251 81.66 -38.73 18.44
C ALA A 251 81.70 -40.23 18.77
N LEU A 252 81.00 -41.06 17.98
CA LEU A 252 80.85 -42.49 18.24
C LEU A 252 82.05 -43.33 17.76
N SER A 253 82.78 -42.87 16.73
CA SER A 253 83.95 -43.57 16.16
C SER A 253 85.06 -43.79 17.19
N ARG A 254 85.16 -42.92 18.20
CA ARG A 254 86.13 -43.04 19.30
C ARG A 254 85.89 -44.24 20.22
N HIS A 255 84.66 -44.73 20.30
CA HIS A 255 84.25 -45.78 21.24
C HIS A 255 83.87 -47.10 20.57
N LEU A 256 83.33 -47.07 19.34
CA LEU A 256 82.77 -48.24 18.65
C LEU A 256 83.57 -48.65 17.39
N GLY A 257 84.52 -47.84 16.94
CA GLY A 257 85.17 -47.98 15.64
C GLY A 257 84.37 -47.34 14.49
N PRO A 258 85.02 -47.00 13.36
CA PRO A 258 84.43 -46.15 12.32
C PRO A 258 83.21 -46.80 11.63
N GLU A 259 83.30 -48.08 11.22
CA GLU A 259 82.20 -48.77 10.52
C GLU A 259 81.01 -49.05 11.43
N ALA A 260 81.24 -49.45 12.68
CA ALA A 260 80.15 -49.72 13.62
C ALA A 260 79.44 -48.41 14.05
N ALA A 261 80.18 -47.31 14.18
CA ALA A 261 79.60 -45.99 14.42
C ALA A 261 78.73 -45.51 13.25
N LEU A 262 79.23 -45.64 12.01
CA LEU A 262 78.48 -45.31 10.79
C LEU A 262 77.16 -46.10 10.71
N ALA A 263 77.21 -47.42 10.83
CA ALA A 263 76.02 -48.27 10.74
C ALA A 263 74.98 -47.94 11.82
N LYS A 264 75.41 -47.60 13.04
CA LYS A 264 74.50 -47.22 14.13
C LYS A 264 73.84 -45.86 13.86
N VAL A 265 74.61 -44.87 13.41
CA VAL A 265 74.10 -43.53 13.08
C VAL A 265 73.10 -43.60 11.93
N GLU A 266 73.43 -44.32 10.86
CA GLU A 266 72.51 -44.51 9.73
C GLU A 266 71.22 -45.22 10.14
N SER A 267 71.30 -46.24 10.99
CA SER A 267 70.11 -46.92 11.52
C SER A 267 69.23 -45.96 12.32
N THR A 268 69.81 -45.08 13.14
CA THR A 268 69.04 -44.09 13.92
C THR A 268 68.45 -43.00 13.03
N LEU A 269 69.20 -42.54 12.03
CA LEU A 269 68.74 -41.54 11.07
C LEU A 269 67.57 -42.06 10.24
N ARG A 270 67.65 -43.32 9.79
CA ARG A 270 66.54 -43.99 9.08
C ARG A 270 65.29 -44.12 9.96
N ALA A 271 65.45 -44.47 11.24
CA ALA A 271 64.32 -44.57 12.17
C ALA A 271 63.68 -43.20 12.44
N GLU A 272 64.48 -42.14 12.51
CA GLU A 272 64.00 -40.77 12.67
C GLU A 272 63.28 -40.26 11.42
N GLN A 273 63.82 -40.52 10.21
CA GLN A 273 63.19 -40.15 8.96
C GLN A 273 61.78 -40.73 8.85
N LEU A 274 61.61 -42.02 9.20
CA LEU A 274 60.31 -42.68 9.18
C LEU A 274 59.29 -42.00 10.12
N ARG A 275 59.75 -41.52 11.29
CA ARG A 275 58.90 -40.76 12.23
C ARG A 275 58.58 -39.35 11.74
N GLN A 276 59.50 -38.71 11.01
CA GLN A 276 59.25 -37.42 10.39
C GLN A 276 58.24 -37.55 9.25
N ASP A 277 58.36 -38.59 8.42
CA ASP A 277 57.41 -38.86 7.33
C ASP A 277 55.99 -39.10 7.90
N GLU A 278 55.87 -39.91 8.97
CA GLU A 278 54.62 -40.09 9.71
C GLU A 278 54.04 -38.75 10.22
N LEU A 279 54.89 -37.88 10.79
CA LEU A 279 54.48 -36.56 11.28
C LEU A 279 54.01 -35.65 10.13
N VAL A 280 54.69 -35.65 9.00
CA VAL A 280 54.29 -34.89 7.80
C VAL A 280 52.94 -35.37 7.29
N GLN A 281 52.72 -36.68 7.22
CA GLN A 281 51.43 -37.26 6.84
C GLN A 281 50.31 -36.83 7.81
N LEU A 282 50.55 -36.86 9.13
CA LEU A 282 49.57 -36.41 10.11
C LEU A 282 49.28 -34.91 10.02
N ARG A 283 50.31 -34.08 9.77
CA ARG A 283 50.14 -32.64 9.55
C ARG A 283 49.31 -32.36 8.30
N LEU A 284 49.57 -33.07 7.20
CA LEU A 284 48.78 -32.98 5.97
C LEU A 284 47.30 -33.33 6.24
N LYS A 285 47.05 -34.46 6.94
CA LYS A 285 45.70 -34.87 7.35
C LYS A 285 45.02 -33.81 8.22
N HIS A 286 45.73 -33.22 9.18
CA HIS A 286 45.22 -32.16 10.03
C HIS A 286 44.84 -30.90 9.23
N ILE A 287 45.70 -30.47 8.30
CA ILE A 287 45.42 -29.34 7.41
C ILE A 287 44.17 -29.62 6.56
N ASN A 288 44.08 -30.81 5.97
CA ASN A 288 42.92 -31.22 5.17
C ASN A 288 41.62 -31.22 5.99
N LEU A 289 41.66 -31.76 7.22
CA LEU A 289 40.51 -31.72 8.12
C LEU A 289 40.12 -30.29 8.49
N LYS A 290 41.10 -29.42 8.77
CA LYS A 290 40.85 -28.01 9.08
C LYS A 290 40.19 -27.27 7.91
N ILE A 291 40.61 -27.54 6.68
CA ILE A 291 39.98 -27.00 5.47
C ILE A 291 38.54 -27.53 5.34
N LYS A 292 38.33 -28.84 5.54
CA LYS A 292 37.00 -29.45 5.47
C LYS A 292 36.05 -28.86 6.50
N VAL A 293 36.51 -28.64 7.74
CA VAL A 293 35.72 -27.98 8.80
C VAL A 293 35.32 -26.57 8.37
N ARG A 294 36.26 -25.75 7.91
CA ARG A 294 35.96 -24.39 7.43
C ARG A 294 34.93 -24.37 6.30
N ARG A 295 35.04 -25.32 5.36
CA ARG A 295 34.09 -25.46 4.25
C ARG A 295 32.69 -25.80 4.77
N LEU A 296 32.59 -26.79 5.65
CA LEU A 296 31.30 -27.19 6.25
C LEU A 296 30.69 -26.06 7.08
N GLU A 297 31.49 -25.30 7.82
CA GLU A 297 30.99 -24.13 8.55
C GLU A 297 30.50 -23.01 7.61
N ALA A 298 31.16 -22.79 6.47
CA ALA A 298 30.70 -21.85 5.47
C ALA A 298 29.38 -22.31 4.84
N GLU A 299 29.28 -23.59 4.46
CA GLU A 299 28.05 -24.18 3.94
C GLU A 299 26.90 -24.11 4.97
N LEU A 300 27.18 -24.28 6.26
CA LEU A 300 26.18 -24.15 7.32
C LEU A 300 25.71 -22.70 7.48
N ARG A 301 26.62 -21.72 7.47
CA ARG A 301 26.28 -20.30 7.51
C ARG A 301 25.45 -19.89 6.31
N ASP A 302 25.86 -20.28 5.10
CA ASP A 302 25.10 -20.02 3.88
C ASP A 302 23.71 -20.63 3.98
N ARG A 303 23.58 -21.87 4.48
CA ARG A 303 22.27 -22.47 4.73
C ARG A 303 21.48 -21.68 5.74
N GLU A 304 22.04 -21.25 6.86
CA GLU A 304 21.34 -20.47 7.89
C GLU A 304 20.81 -19.13 7.32
N ASP A 305 21.61 -18.44 6.51
CA ASP A 305 21.22 -17.20 5.84
C ASP A 305 20.13 -17.43 4.76
N HIS A 306 20.20 -18.54 4.01
CA HIS A 306 19.22 -18.88 2.97
C HIS A 306 17.98 -19.62 3.51
N SER A 307 18.05 -20.17 4.72
CA SER A 307 17.00 -20.97 5.37
C SER A 307 16.22 -20.20 6.41
N ARG A 308 16.13 -18.86 6.27
CA ARG A 308 15.15 -18.09 7.01
C ARG A 308 13.79 -18.78 6.84
N ASP A 309 13.28 -19.34 7.93
CA ASP A 309 12.20 -20.31 7.90
C ASP A 309 11.01 -19.70 7.14
N PRO A 310 10.49 -20.35 6.07
CA PRO A 310 9.30 -19.89 5.37
C PRO A 310 8.15 -19.55 6.32
N LEU A 311 7.99 -20.28 7.43
CA LEU A 311 7.00 -19.96 8.46
C LEU A 311 7.32 -18.66 9.19
N GLN A 312 8.59 -18.37 9.48
CA GLN A 312 9.00 -17.12 10.10
C GLN A 312 8.73 -15.93 9.18
N ILE A 313 8.98 -16.07 7.88
CA ILE A 313 8.66 -15.04 6.88
C ILE A 313 7.14 -14.81 6.84
N GLN A 314 6.35 -15.89 6.79
CA GLN A 314 4.88 -15.78 6.80
C GLN A 314 4.36 -15.14 8.09
N PHE A 315 4.96 -15.46 9.24
CA PHE A 315 4.60 -14.86 10.52
C PHE A 315 4.89 -13.36 10.55
N GLU A 316 6.06 -12.93 10.07
CA GLU A 316 6.42 -11.52 9.94
C GLU A 316 5.47 -10.78 8.98
N GLN A 317 5.12 -11.40 7.86
CA GLN A 317 4.13 -10.84 6.91
C GLN A 317 2.74 -10.69 7.56
N LEU A 318 2.27 -11.71 8.27
CA LEU A 318 0.99 -11.65 9.00
C LEU A 318 1.01 -10.57 10.09
N GLN A 319 2.14 -10.41 10.77
CA GLN A 319 2.31 -9.36 11.78
C GLN A 319 2.25 -7.96 11.15
N ALA A 320 2.91 -7.76 10.01
CA ALA A 320 2.86 -6.52 9.25
C ALA A 320 1.44 -6.22 8.76
N ALA A 321 0.76 -7.20 8.16
CA ALA A 321 -0.62 -7.06 7.70
C ALA A 321 -1.59 -6.72 8.84
N ARG A 322 -1.41 -7.35 10.02
CA ARG A 322 -2.21 -7.05 11.21
C ARG A 322 -1.98 -5.61 11.69
N LEU A 323 -0.73 -5.15 11.68
CA LEU A 323 -0.40 -3.78 12.07
C LEU A 323 -1.02 -2.76 11.10
N GLU A 324 -1.01 -3.04 9.80
CA GLU A 324 -1.65 -2.20 8.79
C GLU A 324 -3.17 -2.16 8.96
N GLN A 325 -3.80 -3.33 9.15
CA GLN A 325 -5.23 -3.41 9.42
C GLN A 325 -5.62 -2.61 10.67
N LYS A 326 -4.81 -2.69 11.73
CA LYS A 326 -5.01 -1.90 12.95
C LYS A 326 -4.94 -0.39 12.66
N LYS A 327 -3.92 0.06 11.93
CA LYS A 327 -3.79 1.48 11.52
C LYS A 327 -5.00 1.94 10.68
N HIS A 328 -5.52 1.09 9.80
CA HIS A 328 -6.71 1.41 9.01
C HIS A 328 -7.97 1.51 9.88
N ALA A 329 -8.14 0.60 10.84
CA ALA A 329 -9.25 0.65 11.79
C ALA A 329 -9.19 1.91 12.68
N GLU A 330 -7.99 2.29 13.14
CA GLU A 330 -7.77 3.52 13.91
C GLU A 330 -8.16 4.76 13.08
N LYS A 331 -7.70 4.88 11.83
CA LYS A 331 -8.11 5.97 10.93
C LYS A 331 -9.62 6.04 10.72
N GLN A 332 -10.26 4.90 10.46
CA GLN A 332 -11.72 4.82 10.30
C GLN A 332 -12.47 5.23 11.58
N SER A 333 -11.95 4.85 12.74
CA SER A 333 -12.53 5.23 14.03
C SER A 333 -12.41 6.74 14.28
N GLU A 334 -11.27 7.35 13.95
CA GLU A 334 -11.07 8.80 14.04
C GLU A 334 -12.00 9.57 13.11
N ASP A 335 -12.17 9.11 11.87
CA ASP A 335 -13.05 9.75 10.90
C ASP A 335 -14.53 9.60 11.30
N SER A 336 -14.91 8.45 11.85
CA SER A 336 -16.24 8.23 12.43
C SER A 336 -16.50 9.20 13.59
N LEU A 337 -15.51 9.39 14.48
CA LEU A 337 -15.61 10.34 15.59
C LEU A 337 -15.72 11.79 15.09
N LYS A 338 -14.95 12.18 14.07
CA LYS A 338 -15.06 13.51 13.44
C LYS A 338 -16.46 13.72 12.85
N LEU A 339 -17.03 12.70 12.20
CA LEU A 339 -18.37 12.77 11.65
C LEU A 339 -19.44 12.89 12.74
N GLN A 340 -19.33 12.10 13.82
CA GLN A 340 -20.21 12.23 14.98
C GLN A 340 -20.17 13.63 15.59
N LYS A 341 -18.98 14.22 15.74
CA LYS A 341 -18.82 15.62 16.22
C LYS A 341 -19.52 16.62 15.29
N LYS A 342 -19.38 16.46 13.96
CA LYS A 342 -20.08 17.30 12.97
C LYS A 342 -21.60 17.15 13.08
N ILE A 343 -22.10 15.92 13.24
CA ILE A 343 -23.53 15.65 13.43
C ILE A 343 -24.03 16.34 14.70
N CYS A 344 -23.33 16.21 15.83
CA CYS A 344 -23.72 16.87 17.08
C CYS A 344 -23.78 18.40 16.92
N SER A 345 -22.76 19.01 16.33
CA SER A 345 -22.75 20.46 16.06
C SER A 345 -23.89 20.91 15.14
N CYS A 346 -24.23 20.11 14.11
CA CYS A 346 -25.37 20.39 13.25
C CYS A 346 -26.70 20.27 14.01
N LEU A 347 -26.85 19.29 14.89
CA LEU A 347 -28.04 19.12 15.73
C LEU A 347 -28.21 20.30 16.71
N GLU A 348 -27.12 20.78 17.31
CA GLU A 348 -27.12 21.98 18.15
C GLU A 348 -27.58 23.21 17.35
N LEU A 349 -27.04 23.41 16.14
CA LEU A 349 -27.45 24.51 15.26
C LEU A 349 -28.93 24.39 14.86
N LEU A 350 -29.39 23.20 14.50
CA LEU A 350 -30.79 22.94 14.18
C LEU A 350 -31.71 23.23 15.37
N SER A 351 -31.30 22.86 16.58
CA SER A 351 -32.02 23.19 17.81
C SER A 351 -32.15 24.71 17.98
N ASN A 352 -31.04 25.45 17.83
CA ASN A 352 -31.03 26.91 17.91
C ASN A 352 -31.93 27.56 16.84
N ILE A 353 -31.94 27.04 15.62
CA ILE A 353 -32.81 27.52 14.53
C ILE A 353 -34.27 27.24 14.87
N LYS A 354 -34.59 26.05 15.36
CA LYS A 354 -35.95 25.65 15.76
C LYS A 354 -36.47 26.55 16.88
N GLU A 355 -35.63 26.86 17.87
CA GLU A 355 -35.97 27.78 18.95
C GLU A 355 -36.27 29.18 18.41
N LYS A 356 -35.36 29.77 17.61
CA LYS A 356 -35.58 31.09 16.99
C LYS A 356 -36.84 31.14 16.14
N LEU A 357 -37.12 30.07 15.39
CA LEU A 357 -38.35 29.96 14.62
C LEU A 357 -39.59 29.95 15.51
N CYS A 358 -39.56 29.22 16.63
CA CYS A 358 -40.65 29.21 17.61
C CYS A 358 -40.90 30.60 18.20
N TRP A 359 -39.83 31.31 18.58
CA TRP A 359 -39.93 32.70 19.07
C TRP A 359 -40.55 33.63 18.02
N SER A 360 -40.07 33.54 16.78
CA SER A 360 -40.60 34.37 15.68
C SER A 360 -42.06 34.05 15.37
N GLN A 361 -42.46 32.77 15.37
CA GLN A 361 -43.86 32.37 15.18
C GLN A 361 -44.75 32.95 16.29
N MET A 362 -44.33 32.85 17.55
CA MET A 362 -45.06 33.42 18.68
C MET A 362 -45.21 34.94 18.54
N GLU A 363 -44.15 35.64 18.14
CA GLU A 363 -44.22 37.08 17.90
C GLU A 363 -45.21 37.42 16.77
N VAL A 364 -45.19 36.65 15.67
CA VAL A 364 -46.13 36.83 14.56
C VAL A 364 -47.58 36.63 15.01
N GLU A 365 -47.89 35.61 15.83
CA GLU A 365 -49.23 35.42 16.38
C GLU A 365 -49.67 36.61 17.23
N VAL A 366 -48.81 37.09 18.14
CA VAL A 366 -49.09 38.30 18.93
C VAL A 366 -49.36 39.52 18.05
N LYS A 367 -48.60 39.70 16.96
CA LYS A 367 -48.83 40.79 16.01
C LYS A 367 -50.12 40.62 15.22
N ARG A 368 -50.52 39.39 14.88
CA ARG A 368 -51.81 39.10 14.24
C ARG A 368 -52.97 39.43 15.16
N ASP A 369 -52.87 39.08 16.44
CA ASP A 369 -53.88 39.43 17.44
C ASP A 369 -54.01 40.96 17.58
N GLN A 370 -52.89 41.67 17.69
CA GLN A 370 -52.86 43.14 17.72
C GLN A 370 -53.50 43.76 16.47
N LEU A 371 -53.22 43.20 15.28
CA LEU A 371 -53.83 43.66 14.04
C LEU A 371 -55.35 43.43 14.05
N ALA A 372 -55.81 42.26 14.47
CA ALA A 372 -57.23 41.93 14.56
C ALA A 372 -57.99 42.87 15.53
N GLU A 373 -57.39 43.20 16.67
CA GLU A 373 -57.94 44.18 17.61
C GLU A 373 -58.09 45.57 16.97
N VAL A 374 -57.06 46.05 16.26
CA VAL A 374 -57.08 47.34 15.57
C VAL A 374 -58.11 47.33 14.44
N GLU A 375 -58.19 46.26 13.64
CA GLU A 375 -59.18 46.11 12.59
C GLU A 375 -60.61 46.13 13.15
N ALA A 376 -60.86 45.45 14.28
CA ALA A 376 -62.13 45.48 14.96
C ALA A 376 -62.48 46.90 15.49
N LEU A 377 -61.51 47.62 16.05
CA LEU A 377 -61.68 49.02 16.46
C LEU A 377 -62.00 49.92 15.26
N VAL A 378 -61.30 49.76 14.14
CA VAL A 378 -61.54 50.50 12.91
C VAL A 378 -62.93 50.21 12.35
N ALA A 379 -63.36 48.94 12.33
CA ALA A 379 -64.72 48.56 11.92
C ALA A 379 -65.78 49.25 12.79
N ARG A 380 -65.64 49.20 14.13
CA ARG A 380 -66.54 49.90 15.07
C ARG A 380 -66.58 51.41 14.83
N ARG A 381 -65.44 52.04 14.55
CA ARG A 381 -65.36 53.48 14.24
C ARG A 381 -66.03 53.81 12.90
N ARG A 382 -65.89 52.96 11.87
CA ARG A 382 -66.57 53.09 10.57
C ARG A 382 -68.09 52.97 10.72
N ASP A 383 -68.57 52.03 11.53
CA ASP A 383 -70.00 51.87 11.81
C ASP A 383 -70.57 53.09 12.54
N LEU A 384 -69.87 53.57 13.58
CA LEU A 384 -70.27 54.78 14.30
C LEU A 384 -70.32 56.00 13.37
N LEU A 385 -69.30 56.19 12.52
CA LEU A 385 -69.29 57.27 11.54
C LEU A 385 -70.47 57.18 10.58
N THR A 386 -70.80 55.97 10.11
CA THR A 386 -71.93 55.73 9.19
C THR A 386 -73.27 56.06 9.87
N ARG A 387 -73.48 55.62 11.12
CA ARG A 387 -74.67 55.96 11.92
C ARG A 387 -74.80 57.48 12.13
N THR A 388 -73.70 58.15 12.47
CA THR A 388 -73.69 59.61 12.65
C THR A 388 -73.97 60.35 11.34
N LYS A 389 -73.42 59.89 10.21
CA LYS A 389 -73.72 60.44 8.88
C LYS A 389 -75.20 60.27 8.53
N GLN A 390 -75.79 59.09 8.79
CA GLN A 390 -77.21 58.83 8.57
C GLN A 390 -78.09 59.72 9.44
N ALA A 391 -77.79 59.85 10.74
CA ALA A 391 -78.50 60.74 11.65
C ALA A 391 -78.45 62.20 11.18
N ARG A 392 -77.26 62.67 10.75
CA ARG A 392 -77.09 63.99 10.15
C ARG A 392 -77.97 64.17 8.90
N SER A 393 -77.98 63.19 8.00
CA SER A 393 -78.80 63.22 6.79
C SER A 393 -80.31 63.20 7.10
N SER A 394 -80.75 62.44 8.12
CA SER A 394 -82.14 62.47 8.59
C SER A 394 -82.51 63.85 9.12
N LEU A 395 -81.69 64.42 10.00
CA LEU A 395 -81.90 65.78 10.54
C LEU A 395 -81.90 66.84 9.44
N GLN A 396 -81.05 66.71 8.41
CA GLN A 396 -81.08 67.59 7.25
C GLN A 396 -82.40 67.46 6.48
N GLY A 397 -82.90 66.23 6.27
CA GLY A 397 -84.19 65.98 5.65
C GLY A 397 -85.36 66.53 6.46
N ASP A 398 -85.37 66.33 7.78
CA ASP A 398 -86.40 66.86 8.66
C ASP A 398 -86.35 68.39 8.73
N ASN A 399 -85.16 68.98 8.74
CA ASN A 399 -84.98 70.44 8.67
C ASN A 399 -85.54 71.01 7.36
N LEU A 400 -85.31 70.32 6.23
CA LEU A 400 -85.88 70.69 4.94
C LEU A 400 -87.41 70.61 4.97
N ARG A 401 -87.97 69.49 5.45
CA ARG A 401 -89.43 69.31 5.59
C ARG A 401 -90.08 70.33 6.50
N LEU A 402 -89.43 70.68 7.61
CA LEU A 402 -89.91 71.74 8.51
C LEU A 402 -89.87 73.11 7.83
N LYS A 403 -88.83 73.40 7.04
CA LYS A 403 -88.77 74.63 6.22
C LYS A 403 -89.90 74.68 5.19
N GLU A 404 -90.19 73.56 4.51
CA GLU A 404 -91.31 73.45 3.58
C GLU A 404 -92.66 73.65 4.28
N ARG A 405 -92.92 72.96 5.39
CA ARG A 405 -94.17 73.06 6.16
C ARG A 405 -94.39 74.45 6.78
N ARG A 406 -93.31 75.14 7.14
CA ARG A 406 -93.40 76.50 7.70
C ARG A 406 -93.99 77.48 6.68
N GLY A 407 -93.94 77.20 5.37
CA GLY A 407 -94.54 78.06 4.35
C GLY A 407 -94.13 79.53 4.50
N LEU A 408 -95.10 80.44 4.51
CA LEU A 408 -94.88 81.88 4.66
C LEU A 408 -94.43 82.31 6.07
N LEU A 409 -94.65 81.49 7.11
CA LEU A 409 -94.21 81.80 8.48
C LEU A 409 -92.68 81.96 8.58
N GLY A 410 -91.94 81.49 7.56
CA GLY A 410 -90.50 81.64 7.38
C GLY A 410 -90.07 83.00 6.84
N ASN A 411 -90.92 83.62 6.04
CA ASN A 411 -90.60 84.81 5.28
C ASN A 411 -91.45 85.98 5.78
N ARG A 412 -90.88 86.76 6.72
CA ARG A 412 -91.55 87.89 7.36
C ARG A 412 -92.06 88.92 6.35
N ILE A 413 -91.36 89.11 5.22
CA ILE A 413 -91.72 90.08 4.19
C ILE A 413 -93.02 89.63 3.51
N LEU A 414 -93.04 88.41 2.99
CA LEU A 414 -94.22 87.86 2.33
C LEU A 414 -95.43 87.72 3.27
N LEU A 415 -95.19 87.45 4.55
CA LEU A 415 -96.27 87.39 5.55
C LEU A 415 -96.88 88.78 5.79
N ARG A 416 -96.02 89.81 5.88
CA ARG A 416 -96.45 91.20 6.01
C ARG A 416 -97.23 91.66 4.78
N ASP A 417 -96.75 91.34 3.58
CA ASP A 417 -97.46 91.63 2.35
C ASP A 417 -98.85 90.94 2.33
N PHE A 418 -98.94 89.70 2.81
CA PHE A 418 -100.21 89.00 2.91
C PHE A 418 -101.16 89.68 3.91
N GLU A 419 -100.68 90.03 5.12
CA GLU A 419 -101.45 90.83 6.10
C GLU A 419 -101.96 92.13 5.46
N ASP A 420 -101.07 92.90 4.84
CA ASP A 420 -101.41 94.17 4.20
C ASP A 420 -102.43 93.98 3.06
N THR A 421 -102.37 92.86 2.30
CA THR A 421 -103.38 92.54 1.26
C THR A 421 -104.73 92.12 1.84
N VAL A 422 -104.76 91.40 2.97
CA VAL A 422 -105.99 91.03 3.66
C VAL A 422 -106.65 92.28 4.22
N ASP A 423 -105.89 93.12 4.93
CA ASP A 423 -106.37 94.41 5.45
C ASP A 423 -106.94 95.29 4.33
N ALA A 424 -106.26 95.36 3.18
CA ALA A 424 -106.75 96.09 2.01
C ALA A 424 -108.05 95.48 1.43
N SER A 425 -108.20 94.15 1.47
CA SER A 425 -109.41 93.46 1.00
C SER A 425 -110.60 93.68 1.93
N GLU A 426 -110.40 93.64 3.25
CA GLU A 426 -111.43 93.90 4.26
C GLU A 426 -111.93 95.34 4.14
N GLN A 427 -111.02 96.30 3.95
CA GLN A 427 -111.40 97.68 3.66
C GLN A 427 -112.28 97.76 2.40
N LEU A 428 -111.93 97.03 1.34
CA LEU A 428 -112.71 97.02 0.10
C LEU A 428 -114.09 96.37 0.28
N GLU A 429 -114.19 95.31 1.08
CA GLU A 429 -115.46 94.66 1.45
C GLU A 429 -116.36 95.59 2.26
N GLU A 430 -115.82 96.26 3.28
CA GLU A 430 -116.55 97.27 4.04
C GLU A 430 -117.07 98.40 3.13
N HIS A 431 -116.24 98.86 2.18
CA HIS A 431 -116.66 99.83 1.18
C HIS A 431 -117.83 99.31 0.32
N LEU A 432 -117.80 98.03 -0.04
CA LEU A 432 -118.86 97.34 -0.77
C LEU A 432 -120.15 97.23 0.05
N GLU A 433 -120.05 96.89 1.34
CA GLU A 433 -121.19 96.84 2.26
C GLU A 433 -121.81 98.21 2.47
N LYS A 434 -120.98 99.25 2.66
CA LYS A 434 -121.43 100.65 2.73
C LYS A 434 -122.16 101.05 1.44
N LEU A 435 -121.66 100.63 0.27
CA LEU A 435 -122.34 100.85 -1.01
C LEU A 435 -123.66 100.07 -1.14
N LYS A 436 -123.72 98.81 -0.68
CA LYS A 436 -124.97 98.03 -0.63
C LYS A 436 -126.00 98.66 0.31
N CYS A 437 -125.58 99.14 1.48
CA CYS A 437 -126.45 99.86 2.41
C CYS A 437 -126.99 101.13 1.75
N ARG A 438 -126.14 101.92 1.09
CA ARG A 438 -126.58 103.09 0.31
C ARG A 438 -127.52 102.72 -0.83
N GLN A 439 -127.27 101.62 -1.54
CA GLN A 439 -128.17 101.13 -2.58
C GLN A 439 -129.52 100.72 -1.99
N ALA A 440 -129.55 100.03 -0.85
CA ALA A 440 -130.77 99.69 -0.12
C ALA A 440 -131.52 100.95 0.36
N GLU A 441 -130.82 101.97 0.84
CA GLU A 441 -131.39 103.29 1.18
C GLU A 441 -131.95 104.01 -0.04
N VAL A 442 -131.29 103.95 -1.20
CA VAL A 442 -131.78 104.52 -2.46
C VAL A 442 -133.00 103.75 -2.99
N VAL A 443 -133.03 102.42 -2.88
CA VAL A 443 -134.20 101.60 -3.24
C VAL A 443 -135.38 101.87 -2.29
N PHE A 444 -135.11 102.01 -0.98
CA PHE A 444 -136.13 102.32 0.03
C PHE A 444 -136.67 103.75 -0.10
N SER A 445 -135.81 104.72 -0.41
CA SER A 445 -136.23 106.09 -0.72
C SER A 445 -136.97 106.15 -2.05
N GLY A 446 -136.50 105.49 -3.12
CA GLY A 446 -137.18 105.37 -4.40
C GLY A 446 -138.59 104.77 -4.32
N GLY A 447 -138.80 103.77 -3.45
CA GLY A 447 -140.13 103.24 -3.13
C GLY A 447 -141.06 104.27 -2.45
N ARG A 448 -140.50 105.20 -1.68
CA ARG A 448 -141.23 106.30 -1.01
C ARG A 448 -141.66 107.41 -1.98
N TRP A 449 -140.90 107.63 -3.06
CA TRP A 449 -141.29 108.56 -4.14
C TRP A 449 -142.34 107.96 -5.09
N LYS A 450 -142.42 106.62 -5.21
CA LYS A 450 -143.47 105.95 -6.01
C LYS A 450 -144.85 105.98 -5.34
N LYS A 451 -144.91 105.83 -4.00
CA LYS A 451 -146.17 105.97 -3.23
C LYS A 451 -146.71 107.40 -3.11
N LYS A 452 -145.92 108.44 -3.40
CA LYS A 452 -146.37 109.84 -3.43
C LYS A 452 -146.91 110.30 -4.80
N LEU A 453 -146.81 109.47 -5.83
CA LEU A 453 -147.31 109.75 -7.19
C LEU A 453 -148.63 109.04 -7.53
N GLU A 454 -149.14 108.17 -6.64
CA GLU A 454 -150.45 107.47 -6.81
C GLU A 454 -151.58 108.08 -5.97
N THR A 455 -151.36 109.24 -5.34
CA THR A 455 -152.40 110.09 -4.75
C THR A 455 -152.28 111.49 -5.34
N THR A 456 -152.61 111.60 -6.62
CA THR A 456 -153.22 112.80 -7.21
C THR A 456 -154.70 112.82 -6.91
#